data_AF-A0A093BGT8-F1
#
_entry.id   AF-A0A093BGT8-F1
#
_cell.length_a   1.000
_cell.length_b   1.000
_cell.length_c   1.000
_cell.angle_alpha   90.00
_cell.angle_beta   90.00
_cell.angle_gamma   90.00
#
_symmetry.space_group_name_H-M   'P 1'
#
loop_
_entity.id
_entity.type
_entity.pdbx_description
1 polymer ?
#
loop_
_entity_poly.entity_id
_entity_poly.type
_entity_poly.pdbx_seq_one_letter_code
_entity_poly.pdbx_strand_id
1 'polypeptide(L)' 'MVCIPCIVIPVLLWVYKKFLEPYIYPIIVPFIKRVWPKKAVEERTTTGG' A
#
# COMPACT_ATOMS: atom_id res chain seq x y z
N MET A 1 12.36 -19.33 -25.52
CA MET A 1 11.35 -19.32 -24.42
C MET A 1 11.90 -18.70 -23.12
N VAL A 2 12.85 -17.75 -23.22
CA VAL A 2 13.39 -16.92 -22.11
C VAL A 2 13.12 -15.43 -22.38
N CYS A 3 12.90 -15.06 -23.64
CA CYS A 3 12.57 -13.67 -24.03
C CYS A 3 11.19 -13.19 -23.53
N ILE A 4 10.17 -14.07 -23.53
CA ILE A 4 8.83 -13.72 -23.02
C ILE A 4 8.90 -13.36 -21.53
N PRO A 5 9.46 -14.20 -20.63
CA PRO A 5 9.56 -13.81 -19.23
C PRO A 5 10.48 -12.59 -19.00
N CYS A 6 11.54 -12.42 -19.81
CA CYS A 6 12.43 -11.26 -19.68
C CYS A 6 11.78 -9.91 -19.98
N ILE A 7 10.74 -9.83 -20.82
CA ILE A 7 10.00 -8.58 -21.05
C ILE A 7 8.82 -8.46 -20.10
N VAL A 8 8.18 -9.60 -19.78
CA VAL A 8 7.00 -9.62 -18.91
C VAL A 8 7.37 -9.25 -17.47
N ILE A 9 8.44 -9.81 -16.89
CA ILE A 9 8.87 -9.52 -15.52
C ILE A 9 9.14 -8.03 -15.27
N PRO A 10 9.98 -7.32 -16.06
CA PRO A 10 10.21 -5.91 -15.83
C PRO A 10 8.96 -5.07 -16.06
N VAL A 11 8.10 -5.43 -17.02
CA VAL A 11 6.81 -4.74 -17.21
C VAL A 11 5.88 -4.97 -16.03
N LEU A 12 5.78 -6.20 -15.51
CA LEU A 12 4.99 -6.52 -14.34
C LEU A 12 5.49 -5.74 -13.14
N LEU A 13 6.79 -5.80 -12.82
CA LEU A 13 7.37 -5.06 -11.70
C LEU A 13 7.23 -3.55 -11.88
N TRP A 14 7.35 -3.04 -13.11
CA TRP A 14 7.19 -1.63 -13.40
C TRP A 14 5.75 -1.18 -13.19
N VAL A 15 4.77 -1.92 -13.71
CA VAL A 15 3.35 -1.65 -13.46
C VAL A 15 3.05 -1.80 -11.98
N TYR A 16 3.50 -2.85 -11.31
CA TYR A 16 3.29 -2.99 -9.88
C TYR A 16 3.86 -1.81 -9.11
N LYS A 17 5.09 -1.38 -9.37
CA LYS A 17 5.69 -0.28 -8.61
C LYS A 17 5.06 1.08 -8.97
N LYS A 18 4.92 1.36 -10.26
CA LYS A 18 4.37 2.61 -10.82
C LYS A 18 2.87 2.75 -10.57
N PHE A 19 2.15 1.65 -10.40
CA PHE A 19 0.70 1.65 -10.16
C PHE A 19 0.40 1.51 -8.68
N LEU A 20 1.19 0.76 -7.90
CA LEU A 20 1.04 0.75 -6.43
C LEU A 20 1.25 2.14 -5.86
N GLU A 21 2.34 2.82 -6.19
CA GLU A 21 2.67 4.11 -5.55
C GLU A 21 1.53 5.15 -5.69
N PRO A 22 1.06 5.53 -6.88
CA PRO A 22 0.01 6.54 -7.03
C PRO A 22 -1.40 6.01 -6.81
N TYR A 23 -1.67 4.69 -6.82
CA TYR A 23 -3.02 4.16 -6.56
C TYR A 23 -3.24 3.83 -5.09
N ILE A 24 -2.26 3.18 -4.46
CA ILE A 24 -2.34 2.87 -3.03
C ILE A 24 -2.33 4.16 -2.22
N TYR A 25 -1.34 5.05 -2.36
CA TYR A 25 -1.21 6.23 -1.49
C TYR A 25 -2.48 7.08 -1.34
N PRO A 26 -3.14 7.54 -2.41
CA PRO A 26 -4.34 8.37 -2.28
C PRO A 26 -5.55 7.57 -1.80
N ILE A 27 -5.52 6.24 -1.85
CA ILE A 27 -6.58 5.38 -1.30
C ILE A 27 -6.34 5.11 0.18
N ILE A 28 -5.13 4.73 0.59
CA ILE A 28 -4.83 4.47 2.01
C ILE A 28 -4.85 5.74 2.86
N VAL A 29 -4.49 6.92 2.35
CA VAL A 29 -4.52 8.17 3.13
C VAL A 29 -5.92 8.51 3.69
N PRO A 30 -6.99 8.59 2.87
CA PRO A 30 -8.33 8.81 3.40
C PRO A 30 -8.86 7.58 4.14
N PHE A 31 -8.46 6.37 3.75
CA PHE A 31 -8.91 5.14 4.41
C PHE A 31 -8.37 5.05 5.84
N ILE A 32 -7.08 5.28 6.05
CA ILE A 32 -6.47 5.33 7.39
C ILE A 32 -7.07 6.48 8.19
N LYS A 33 -7.30 7.66 7.60
CA LYS A 33 -7.96 8.76 8.33
C LYS A 33 -9.40 8.43 8.76
N ARG A 34 -10.13 7.65 7.95
CA ARG A 34 -11.53 7.30 8.21
C ARG A 34 -11.70 6.05 9.07
N VAL A 35 -10.78 5.10 8.98
CA VAL A 35 -10.74 3.84 9.75
C VAL A 35 -9.99 4.00 11.07
N TRP A 36 -9.07 4.98 11.16
CA TRP A 36 -8.35 5.35 12.38
C TRP A 36 -8.78 6.74 12.94
N PRO A 37 -10.09 7.06 13.05
CA PRO A 37 -10.54 8.35 13.52
C PRO A 37 -10.38 8.42 15.05
N LYS A 38 -9.18 8.78 15.53
CA LYS A 38 -8.80 9.14 16.92
C LYS A 38 -9.05 8.11 18.04
N LYS A 39 -10.07 7.25 17.95
CA LYS A 39 -10.48 6.30 18.99
C LYS A 39 -9.59 5.06 19.06
N ALA A 40 -9.06 4.61 17.92
CA ALA A 40 -8.11 3.51 17.88
C ALA A 40 -6.65 3.90 18.26
N VAL A 41 -6.35 5.20 18.33
CA VAL A 41 -5.06 5.71 18.84
C VAL A 41 -5.08 5.76 20.37
N GLU A 42 -6.19 6.18 20.95
CA GLU A 42 -6.39 6.30 22.40
C GLU A 42 -6.35 4.94 23.13
N GLU A 43 -6.82 3.86 22.47
CA GLU A 43 -6.85 2.52 23.05
C GLU A 43 -5.50 1.77 22.95
N ARG A 44 -4.67 2.06 21.94
CA ARG A 44 -3.37 1.38 21.75
C ARG A 44 -2.24 1.93 22.61
N THR A 45 -2.30 3.18 23.07
CA THR A 45 -1.32 3.75 24.01
C THR A 45 -1.66 3.54 25.48
N THR A 46 -2.88 3.07 25.81
CA THR A 46 -3.31 2.79 27.20
C THR A 46 -3.14 1.34 27.62
N THR A 47 -2.81 0.42 26.70
CA THR A 47 -2.58 -1.00 27.00
C THR A 47 -1.27 -1.50 26.39
N GLY A 48 -0.15 -0.95 26.86
CA GLY A 48 1.19 -1.45 26.61
C GLY A 48 2.06 -1.08 27.81
N GLY A 49 2.21 -2.03 28.73
CA GLY A 49 3.09 -1.93 29.90
C GLY A 49 4.56 -2.21 29.60
#